data_AF-A0A0D2N0Y2-F1
#
_entry.id   AF-A0A0D2N0Y2-F1
#
_cell.length_a   1.000
_cell.length_b   1.000
_cell.length_c   1.000
_cell.angle_alpha   90.00
_cell.angle_beta   90.00
_cell.angle_gamma   90.00
#
_symmetry.space_group_name_H-M   'P 1'
#
loop_
_entity.id
_entity.type
_entity.pdbx_description
1 polymer ?
#
loop_
_entity_poly.entity_id
_entity_poly.type
_entity_poly.pdbx_seq_one_letter_code
_entity_poly.pdbx_strand_id
1 'polypeptide(L)'
;YDQGRPLHISQPAKSIVKSFSYEEWKALTPVQMQREQREKNIIVSGWPINNDISFDEDGLRKVAGTQSRQISLNDYSIQPADNACGPTVVSGRVRDLWDNRHPSGRILNALDL
;
A
#
# COMPACT_ATOMS: atom_id res chain seq x y z
N TYR A 1 -8.18 18.50 -13.45
CA TYR A 1 -6.97 18.83 -14.22
C TYR A 1 -7.08 20.28 -14.64
N ASP A 2 -5.97 21.01 -14.69
CA ASP A 2 -5.89 22.38 -15.17
C ASP A 2 -4.67 22.50 -16.08
N GLN A 3 -4.88 23.01 -17.31
CA GLN A 3 -3.87 23.05 -18.38
C GLN A 3 -3.16 21.69 -18.61
N GLY A 4 -3.92 20.59 -18.62
CA GLY A 4 -3.37 19.24 -18.82
C GLY A 4 -2.59 18.67 -17.62
N ARG A 5 -2.49 19.40 -16.51
CA ARG A 5 -1.82 18.93 -15.28
C ARG A 5 -2.81 18.55 -14.18
N PRO A 6 -2.53 17.52 -13.37
CA PRO A 6 -3.30 17.23 -12.18
C PRO A 6 -3.35 18.43 -11.22
N LEU A 7 -4.45 18.59 -10.49
CA LEU A 7 -4.66 19.75 -9.62
C LEU A 7 -3.63 19.87 -8.49
N HIS A 8 -3.08 18.76 -8.00
CA HIS A 8 -2.01 18.78 -7.00
C HIS A 8 -0.69 19.35 -7.53
N ILE A 9 -0.53 19.45 -8.85
CA ILE A 9 0.64 20.06 -9.53
C ILE A 9 0.31 21.48 -9.97
N SER A 10 -0.83 21.70 -10.61
CA SER A 10 -1.19 23.03 -11.16
C SER A 10 -1.74 23.99 -10.13
N GLN A 11 -2.46 23.50 -9.11
CA GLN A 11 -3.05 24.31 -8.04
C GLN A 11 -2.92 23.63 -6.67
N PRO A 12 -1.69 23.46 -6.14
CA PRO A 12 -1.45 22.68 -4.92
C PRO A 12 -2.31 23.11 -3.72
N ALA A 13 -2.55 24.42 -3.57
CA ALA A 13 -3.38 24.95 -2.48
C ALA A 13 -4.84 24.45 -2.51
N LYS A 14 -5.41 24.27 -3.71
CA LYS A 14 -6.79 23.80 -3.90
C LYS A 14 -6.91 22.28 -4.01
N SER A 15 -5.79 21.58 -4.08
CA SER A 15 -5.76 20.13 -4.15
C SER A 15 -6.17 19.50 -2.81
N ILE A 16 -6.84 18.35 -2.86
CA ILE A 16 -7.06 17.50 -1.69
C ILE A 16 -5.81 16.71 -1.31
N VAL A 17 -4.80 16.68 -2.18
CA VAL A 17 -3.50 16.04 -1.96
C VAL A 17 -2.46 17.11 -1.69
N LYS A 18 -1.64 16.90 -0.65
CA LYS A 18 -0.48 17.74 -0.33
C LYS A 18 0.76 16.86 -0.20
N SER A 19 1.86 17.30 -0.78
CA SER A 19 3.13 16.60 -0.75
C SER A 19 4.11 17.28 0.20
N PHE A 20 4.88 16.47 0.93
CA PHE A 20 6.02 16.91 1.74
C PHE A 20 7.26 16.08 1.37
N SER A 21 8.44 16.65 1.52
CA SER A 21 9.65 15.86 1.77
C SER A 21 9.65 15.32 3.19
N TYR A 22 10.43 14.26 3.44
CA TYR A 22 10.56 13.70 4.77
C TYR A 22 11.03 14.73 5.82
N GLU A 23 12.00 15.58 5.48
CA GLU A 23 12.50 16.59 6.41
C GLU A 23 11.44 17.65 6.74
N GLU A 24 10.66 18.10 5.75
CA GLU A 24 9.54 19.03 6.00
C GLU A 24 8.45 18.37 6.85
N TRP A 25 8.11 17.12 6.57
CA TRP A 25 7.13 16.38 7.34
C TRP A 25 7.58 16.21 8.80
N LYS A 26 8.82 15.78 9.01
CA LYS A 26 9.44 15.56 10.32
C LYS A 26 9.55 16.85 11.15
N ALA A 27 9.71 18.01 10.51
CA ALA A 27 9.79 19.29 11.18
C ALA A 27 8.44 19.78 11.75
N LEU A 28 7.32 19.19 11.33
CA LEU A 28 6.00 19.54 11.85
C LEU A 28 5.82 19.06 13.30
N THR A 29 5.21 19.90 14.13
CA THR A 29 4.70 19.48 15.43
C THR A 29 3.52 18.51 15.26
N PRO A 30 3.22 17.66 16.26
CA PRO A 30 2.07 16.75 16.18
C PRO A 30 0.73 17.46 15.89
N VAL A 31 0.52 18.65 16.44
CA VAL A 31 -0.69 19.46 16.20
C VAL A 31 -0.77 19.93 14.74
N GLN A 32 0.37 20.33 14.16
CA GLN A 32 0.43 20.72 12.75
C GLN A 32 0.19 19.52 11.84
N MET A 33 0.80 18.36 12.13
CA MET A 33 0.57 17.12 11.37
C MET A 33 -0.91 16.74 11.37
N GLN A 34 -1.56 16.76 12.53
CA GLN A 34 -3.00 16.46 12.64
C GLN A 34 -3.85 17.43 11.83
N ARG A 35 -3.53 18.73 11.85
CA ARG A 35 -4.24 19.72 11.04
C ARG A 35 -4.13 19.42 9.54
N GLU A 36 -2.92 19.11 9.07
CA GLU A 36 -2.67 18.77 7.67
C GLU A 36 -3.43 17.48 7.27
N GLN A 37 -3.37 16.42 8.09
CA GLN A 37 -4.05 15.15 7.83
C GLN A 37 -5.58 15.25 7.86
N ARG A 38 -6.14 16.18 8.64
CA ARG A 38 -7.59 16.42 8.69
C ARG A 38 -8.12 16.99 7.38
N GLU A 39 -7.33 17.82 6.70
CA GLU A 39 -7.79 18.60 5.55
C GLU A 39 -7.32 18.05 4.20
N LYS A 40 -6.22 17.28 4.21
CA LYS A 40 -5.53 16.84 2.99
C LYS A 40 -5.07 15.38 3.11
N ASN A 41 -5.05 14.69 1.99
CA ASN A 41 -4.33 13.44 1.81
C ASN A 41 -2.85 13.75 1.65
N ILE A 42 -2.02 13.18 2.52
CA ILE A 42 -0.60 13.54 2.60
C ILE A 42 0.24 12.50 1.84
N ILE A 43 1.11 12.97 0.95
CA ILE A 43 2.17 12.17 0.34
C ILE A 43 3.50 12.65 0.91
N VAL A 44 4.26 11.76 1.54
CA VAL A 44 5.61 12.08 2.02
C VAL A 44 6.63 11.37 1.14
N SER A 45 7.51 12.15 0.53
CA SER A 45 8.58 11.67 -0.35
C SER A 45 9.93 11.65 0.39
N GLY A 46 10.83 10.76 -0.03
CA GLY A 46 12.16 10.65 0.59
C GLY A 46 12.14 10.08 2.01
N TRP A 47 11.12 9.27 2.35
CA TRP A 47 11.09 8.57 3.63
C TRP A 47 12.35 7.70 3.77
N PRO A 48 13.09 7.79 4.89
CA PRO A 48 14.27 6.96 5.08
C PRO A 48 13.85 5.50 5.15
N ILE A 49 14.27 4.72 4.17
CA ILE A 49 14.09 3.27 4.18
C ILE A 49 15.26 2.70 4.99
N ASN A 50 14.95 1.97 6.07
CA ASN A 50 15.97 1.12 6.69
C ASN A 50 16.27 0.00 5.69
N ASN A 51 17.50 -0.02 5.16
CA ASN A 51 17.97 -0.83 4.03
C ASN A 51 17.93 -2.36 4.22
N ASP A 52 17.27 -2.87 5.27
CA ASP A 52 17.25 -4.31 5.56
C ASP A 52 16.04 -5.04 4.95
N ILE A 53 15.13 -4.34 4.28
CA ILE A 53 13.95 -4.94 3.63
C ILE A 53 14.12 -4.89 2.12
N SER A 54 14.24 -6.06 1.50
CA SER A 54 14.26 -6.26 0.06
C SER A 54 12.90 -6.73 -0.45
N PHE A 55 12.58 -6.51 -1.72
CA PHE A 55 11.39 -7.09 -2.37
C PHE A 55 11.69 -8.52 -2.86
N ASP A 56 12.12 -9.38 -1.94
CA ASP A 56 12.47 -10.77 -2.18
C ASP A 56 11.95 -11.69 -1.06
N GLU A 57 12.34 -12.96 -1.08
CA GLU A 57 11.83 -13.98 -0.16
C GLU A 57 12.22 -13.67 1.28
N ASP A 58 13.46 -13.22 1.44
CA ASP A 58 14.04 -12.90 2.73
C ASP A 58 13.42 -11.63 3.30
N GLY A 59 13.15 -10.63 2.46
CA GLY A 59 12.42 -9.44 2.85
C GLY A 59 10.97 -9.74 3.24
N LEU A 60 10.26 -10.59 2.48
CA LEU A 60 8.91 -11.04 2.87
C LEU A 60 8.95 -11.80 4.20
N ARG A 61 9.95 -12.66 4.41
CA ARG A 61 10.15 -13.37 5.68
C ARG A 61 10.44 -12.42 6.84
N LYS A 62 11.23 -11.36 6.62
CA LYS A 62 11.51 -10.34 7.65
C LYS A 62 10.24 -9.57 8.04
N VAL A 63 9.38 -9.24 7.08
CA VAL A 63 8.11 -8.53 7.34
C VAL A 63 7.10 -9.46 8.00
N ALA A 64 6.94 -10.69 7.50
CA ALA A 64 5.90 -11.61 7.94
C ALA A 64 6.27 -12.45 9.18
N GLY A 65 7.55 -12.47 9.56
CA GLY A 65 8.11 -13.28 10.66
C GLY A 65 8.35 -14.75 10.29
N THR A 66 7.35 -15.42 9.70
CA THR A 66 7.46 -16.81 9.23
C THR A 66 6.62 -17.08 7.98
N GLN A 67 7.14 -17.93 7.08
CA GLN A 67 6.43 -18.34 5.86
C GLN A 67 5.19 -19.22 6.15
N SER A 68 5.14 -19.85 7.31
CA SER A 68 4.00 -20.67 7.74
C SER A 68 2.88 -19.88 8.40
N ARG A 69 3.06 -18.56 8.60
CA ARG A 69 2.04 -17.70 9.22
C ARG A 69 0.79 -17.71 8.36
N GLN A 70 -0.34 -17.94 9.01
CA GLN A 70 -1.66 -17.88 8.38
C GLN A 70 -2.06 -16.41 8.19
N ILE A 71 -2.55 -16.09 7.01
CA ILE A 71 -2.92 -14.74 6.58
C ILE A 71 -4.22 -14.79 5.78
N SER A 72 -4.91 -13.65 5.70
CA SER A 72 -6.08 -13.53 4.82
C SER A 72 -5.59 -13.28 3.40
N LEU A 73 -6.07 -14.11 2.47
CA LEU A 73 -5.82 -13.94 1.05
C LEU A 73 -7.14 -13.60 0.35
N ASN A 74 -7.12 -12.51 -0.40
CA ASN A 74 -8.19 -12.17 -1.32
C ASN A 74 -7.84 -12.75 -2.69
N ASP A 75 -8.63 -13.73 -3.16
CA ASP A 75 -8.48 -14.31 -4.50
C ASP A 75 -9.42 -13.60 -5.48
N TYR A 76 -8.82 -12.83 -6.40
CA TYR A 76 -9.52 -12.11 -7.47
C TYR A 76 -9.55 -12.88 -8.79
N SER A 77 -8.98 -14.09 -8.84
CA SER A 77 -9.07 -14.95 -10.04
C SER A 77 -10.40 -15.69 -10.15
N ILE A 78 -11.16 -15.74 -9.05
CA ILE A 78 -12.46 -16.41 -8.98
C ILE A 78 -13.55 -15.39 -9.32
N GLN A 79 -14.33 -15.66 -10.36
CA GLN A 79 -15.51 -14.86 -10.68
C GLN A 79 -16.64 -15.20 -9.69
N PRO A 80 -17.20 -14.22 -8.96
CA PRO A 80 -18.26 -14.48 -8.00
C PRO A 80 -19.55 -14.92 -8.70
N ALA A 81 -20.30 -15.84 -8.09
CA ALA A 81 -21.48 -16.47 -8.68
C ALA A 81 -22.61 -15.47 -9.05
N ASP A 82 -22.73 -14.36 -8.32
CA ASP A 82 -23.88 -13.44 -8.41
C ASP A 82 -23.54 -12.06 -9.00
N ASN A 83 -22.52 -11.95 -9.86
CA ASN A 83 -21.98 -10.66 -10.35
C ASN A 83 -21.56 -9.69 -9.22
N ALA A 84 -21.46 -10.16 -7.97
CA ALA A 84 -20.96 -9.37 -6.86
C ALA A 84 -19.45 -9.13 -7.06
N CYS A 85 -18.99 -7.88 -7.12
CA CYS A 85 -17.57 -7.56 -7.23
C CYS A 85 -16.86 -7.68 -5.86
N GLY A 86 -16.82 -8.88 -5.29
CA GLY A 86 -16.16 -9.15 -4.01
C GLY A 86 -15.05 -10.19 -4.15
N PRO A 87 -13.86 -9.98 -3.55
CA PRO A 87 -12.87 -11.04 -3.48
C PRO A 87 -13.42 -12.22 -2.69
N THR A 88 -13.07 -13.44 -3.10
CA THR A 88 -13.29 -14.59 -2.23
C THR A 88 -12.19 -14.57 -1.19
N VAL A 89 -12.54 -14.23 0.06
CA VAL A 89 -11.60 -14.29 1.18
C VAL A 89 -11.31 -15.75 1.46
N VAL A 90 -10.07 -16.16 1.22
CA VAL A 90 -9.56 -17.49 1.53
C VAL A 90 -8.46 -17.36 2.56
N SER A 91 -8.36 -18.33 3.46
CA SER A 91 -7.21 -18.42 4.35
C SER A 91 -6.04 -19.07 3.61
N GLY A 92 -4.86 -18.49 3.71
CA GLY A 92 -3.63 -19.09 3.17
C GLY A 92 -2.44 -18.81 4.08
N ARG A 93 -1.26 -19.18 3.60
CA ARG A 93 0.04 -18.93 4.25
C ARG A 93 0.82 -17.88 3.48
N VAL A 94 1.74 -17.22 4.18
CA VAL A 94 2.72 -16.31 3.54
C VAL A 94 3.49 -17.00 2.41
N ARG A 95 3.80 -18.30 2.57
CA ARG A 95 4.41 -19.11 1.52
C ARG A 95 3.57 -19.16 0.25
N ASP A 96 2.25 -19.25 0.37
CA ASP A 96 1.35 -19.38 -0.77
C ASP A 96 1.38 -18.12 -1.65
N LEU A 97 1.53 -16.93 -1.06
CA LEU A 97 1.79 -15.69 -1.82
C LEU A 97 3.11 -15.75 -2.57
N TRP A 98 4.16 -16.24 -1.90
CA TRP A 98 5.50 -16.29 -2.48
C TRP A 98 5.53 -17.24 -3.68
N ASP A 99 4.96 -18.43 -3.54
CA ASP A 99 4.93 -19.43 -4.61
C ASP A 99 4.01 -19.04 -5.77
N ASN A 100 3.03 -18.15 -5.54
CA ASN A 100 2.08 -17.70 -6.53
C ASN A 100 2.63 -16.63 -7.52
N ARG A 101 3.88 -16.18 -7.41
CA ARG A 101 4.49 -15.21 -8.35
C ARG A 101 4.66 -15.70 -9.79
N HIS A 102 4.41 -16.98 -10.06
CA HIS A 102 4.52 -17.53 -11.40
C HIS A 102 3.54 -16.83 -12.37
N PRO A 103 3.86 -16.67 -13.67
CA PRO A 103 2.97 -16.04 -14.64
C PRO A 103 1.58 -16.71 -14.79
N SER A 104 1.47 -17.99 -14.43
CA SER A 104 0.20 -18.74 -14.37
C SER A 104 -0.42 -18.77 -12.97
N GLY A 105 0.07 -17.97 -12.04
CA GLY A 105 -0.46 -17.85 -10.70
C GLY A 105 -1.82 -17.17 -10.68
N ARG A 106 -2.49 -17.24 -9.54
CA ARG A 106 -3.76 -16.56 -9.27
C ARG A 106 -3.53 -15.09 -8.93
N ILE A 107 -4.60 -14.31 -8.92
CA ILE A 107 -4.54 -12.89 -8.51
C ILE A 107 -4.81 -12.85 -7.00
N LEU A 108 -3.76 -13.06 -6.20
CA LEU A 108 -3.84 -13.09 -4.74
C LEU A 108 -3.37 -11.76 -4.14
N ASN A 109 -4.06 -11.30 -3.09
CA ASN A 109 -3.71 -10.09 -2.34
C ASN A 109 -3.85 -10.31 -0.83
N ALA A 110 -2.86 -9.86 -0.04
CA ALA A 110 -2.88 -9.89 1.42
C ALA A 110 -2.63 -8.48 1.96
N LEU A 111 -3.70 -7.79 2.34
CA LEU A 111 -3.64 -6.42 2.83
C LEU A 111 -3.47 -6.32 4.36
N ASP A 112 -3.51 -7.45 5.07
CA ASP A 112 -3.47 -7.58 6.52
C ASP A 112 -2.18 -8.26 7.04
N LEU A 113 -1.12 -8.28 6.23
CA LEU A 113 0.16 -8.92 6.53
C LEU A 113 0.89 -8.27 7.71
#